data_AF-A0A1X7UG64-F1
#
_entry.id   AF-A0A1X7UG64-F1
#
_cell.length_a   1.000
_cell.length_b   1.000
_cell.length_c   1.000
_cell.angle_alpha   90.00
_cell.angle_beta   90.00
_cell.angle_gamma   90.00
#
_symmetry.space_group_name_H-M   'P 1'
#
loop_
_entity.id
_entity.type
_entity.pdbx_description
1 polymer ?
#
loop_
_entity_poly.entity_id
_entity_poly.type
_entity_poly.pdbx_seq_one_letter_code
_entity_poly.pdbx_strand_id
1 'polypeptide(L)'
;TILVDDYFPVTADFWSNQLVFSKARRGQLWVPLIEKAMAKMYGSYESLDGGTIISGLSVLTGYPCDVIHLRAHHADEEVEQELVWAKLLSFKESKFPMAASSSPVDPTESIDTELGIQPFHAYSILDIKQIGTESVVVLRDPWGHTKPGREWRESEPGTFMIGSNHLFKYFSHVDVCYYHPDWHSIRVKGQFPRHAPSHLEVLTFQTFEPTEVKICLYQPSYRGCREESYKKVDILLLLVRYDDRGGSLDKLEGSLPFPSECITTSKHNMTSVVTCSAILNPGRYSVIPLSFKNWHATLSHESPVPYVIGLFSAKVIEWVERAPTKPGYLSESLFLLARKEGTLRSFNHHLKLYDVHISRSLWFVVIENHDKFYHYRISIDFTGTINLKLSRNGLQIDDYIPPQHRLDYQL
;
A
#
# COMPACT_ATOMS: atom_id res chain seq x y z
N THR A 1 -19.68 13.60 6.06
CA THR A 1 -20.41 14.48 5.11
C THR A 1 -19.76 15.85 5.10
N ILE A 2 -19.56 16.44 3.92
CA ILE A 2 -19.02 17.80 3.76
C ILE A 2 -20.11 18.64 3.08
N LEU A 3 -20.49 19.74 3.72
CA LEU A 3 -21.48 20.68 3.18
C LEU A 3 -20.77 21.82 2.46
N VAL A 4 -21.21 22.18 1.25
CA VAL A 4 -20.69 23.30 0.46
C VAL A 4 -21.85 24.10 -0.11
N ASP A 5 -21.67 25.42 -0.22
CA ASP A 5 -22.57 26.32 -0.96
C ASP A 5 -22.24 26.31 -2.47
N ASP A 6 -22.96 27.10 -3.25
CA ASP A 6 -22.89 27.22 -4.71
C ASP A 6 -22.09 28.44 -5.22
N TYR A 7 -21.36 29.16 -4.35
CA TYR A 7 -20.45 30.23 -4.78
C TYR A 7 -19.14 29.65 -5.33
N PHE A 8 -18.81 29.93 -6.60
CA PHE A 8 -17.59 29.42 -7.22
C PHE A 8 -16.57 30.54 -7.51
N PRO A 9 -15.27 30.24 -7.43
CA PRO A 9 -14.23 31.11 -7.97
C PRO A 9 -14.38 31.24 -9.50
N VAL A 10 -14.57 32.47 -9.95
CA VAL A 10 -14.70 32.84 -11.37
C VAL A 10 -13.61 33.83 -11.78
N THR A 11 -13.34 33.88 -13.06
CA THR A 11 -12.39 34.84 -13.64
C THR A 11 -12.82 36.28 -13.37
N ALA A 12 -11.84 37.18 -13.21
CA ALA A 12 -12.10 38.58 -12.86
C ALA A 12 -12.71 39.39 -14.02
N ASP A 13 -12.68 38.87 -15.25
CA ASP A 13 -13.31 39.50 -16.40
C ASP A 13 -14.83 39.32 -16.34
N PHE A 14 -15.50 40.40 -15.96
CA PHE A 14 -16.97 40.46 -15.80
C PHE A 14 -17.77 39.92 -17.00
N TRP A 15 -17.17 39.88 -18.19
CA TRP A 15 -17.83 39.44 -19.43
C TRP A 15 -17.78 37.93 -19.66
N SER A 16 -16.80 37.19 -19.14
CA SER A 16 -16.70 35.75 -19.40
C SER A 16 -17.26 34.88 -18.26
N ASN A 17 -17.21 35.38 -17.02
CA ASN A 17 -17.73 34.73 -15.80
C ASN A 17 -17.42 33.21 -15.76
N GLN A 18 -16.20 32.85 -16.17
CA GLN A 18 -15.81 31.46 -16.30
C GLN A 18 -15.29 30.92 -14.98
N LEU A 19 -15.65 29.67 -14.65
CA LEU A 19 -15.05 28.97 -13.52
C LEU A 19 -13.52 28.93 -13.67
N VAL A 20 -12.80 29.18 -12.58
CA VAL A 20 -11.32 29.15 -12.56
C VAL A 20 -10.80 27.72 -12.49
N PHE A 21 -11.50 26.86 -11.74
CA PHE A 21 -11.08 25.47 -11.49
C PHE A 21 -11.82 24.47 -12.39
N SER A 22 -12.14 23.27 -11.87
CA SER A 22 -12.72 22.20 -12.67
C SER A 22 -14.01 22.62 -13.38
N LYS A 23 -14.17 22.19 -14.63
CA LYS A 23 -15.34 22.40 -15.47
C LYS A 23 -15.85 21.05 -15.96
N ALA A 24 -17.17 20.91 -16.07
CA ALA A 24 -17.77 19.76 -16.74
C ALA A 24 -18.42 20.18 -18.06
N ARG A 25 -18.56 19.23 -18.98
CA ARG A 25 -19.25 19.45 -20.25
C ARG A 25 -20.68 19.96 -20.00
N ARG A 26 -21.16 20.84 -20.86
CA ARG A 26 -22.53 21.40 -20.84
C ARG A 26 -22.88 22.14 -19.53
N GLY A 27 -21.88 22.72 -18.85
CA GLY A 27 -22.11 23.53 -17.65
C GLY A 27 -22.61 22.74 -16.43
N GLN A 28 -22.37 21.43 -16.38
CA GLN A 28 -22.75 20.62 -15.22
C GLN A 28 -21.92 21.02 -13.99
N LEU A 29 -22.56 21.20 -12.84
CA LEU A 29 -21.90 21.70 -11.62
C LEU A 29 -21.37 20.60 -10.69
N TRP A 30 -21.68 19.33 -10.95
CA TRP A 30 -21.32 18.24 -10.04
C TRP A 30 -19.79 18.06 -9.89
N VAL A 31 -19.00 18.26 -10.96
CA VAL A 31 -17.53 18.21 -10.89
C VAL A 31 -16.98 19.38 -10.06
N PRO A 32 -17.31 20.66 -10.36
CA PRO A 32 -16.90 21.78 -9.51
C PRO A 32 -17.30 21.63 -8.03
N LEU A 33 -18.49 21.09 -7.76
CA LEU A 33 -18.97 20.86 -6.39
C LEU A 33 -18.15 19.82 -5.64
N ILE A 34 -17.78 18.72 -6.30
CA ILE A 34 -16.90 17.70 -5.70
C ILE A 34 -15.53 18.28 -5.42
N GLU A 35 -14.93 18.99 -6.38
CA GLU A 35 -13.64 19.64 -6.21
C GLU A 35 -13.69 20.67 -5.06
N LYS A 36 -14.77 21.46 -4.97
CA LYS A 36 -14.98 22.41 -3.86
C LYS A 36 -15.09 21.71 -2.51
N ALA A 37 -15.79 20.58 -2.43
CA ALA A 37 -15.88 19.79 -1.21
C ALA A 37 -14.51 19.23 -0.80
N MET A 38 -13.71 18.77 -1.77
CA MET A 38 -12.33 18.34 -1.56
C MET A 38 -11.45 19.49 -1.07
N ALA A 39 -11.54 20.65 -1.71
CA ALA A 39 -10.81 21.87 -1.31
C ALA A 39 -11.17 22.26 0.13
N LYS A 40 -12.45 22.22 0.50
CA LYS A 40 -12.92 22.48 1.87
C LYS A 40 -12.35 21.47 2.86
N MET A 41 -12.32 20.18 2.52
CA MET A 41 -11.78 19.13 3.36
C MET A 41 -10.28 19.32 3.63
N TYR A 42 -9.53 19.73 2.61
CA TYR A 42 -8.08 19.96 2.71
C TYR A 42 -7.71 21.40 3.08
N GLY A 43 -8.69 22.30 3.22
CA GLY A 43 -8.53 23.66 3.74
C GLY A 43 -8.43 24.77 2.69
N SER A 44 -8.10 24.46 1.43
CA SER A 44 -8.11 25.41 0.31
C SER A 44 -8.07 24.70 -1.06
N TYR A 45 -8.36 25.41 -2.15
CA TYR A 45 -8.13 24.91 -3.52
C TYR A 45 -6.65 24.69 -3.82
N GLU A 46 -5.77 25.56 -3.31
CA GLU A 46 -4.31 25.41 -3.42
C GLU A 46 -3.83 24.10 -2.79
N SER A 47 -4.47 23.66 -1.71
CA SER A 47 -4.18 22.37 -1.08
C SER A 47 -4.54 21.15 -1.94
N LEU A 48 -5.18 21.33 -3.10
CA LEU A 48 -5.44 20.28 -4.09
C LEU A 48 -4.30 20.12 -5.11
N ASP A 49 -3.38 21.07 -5.19
CA ASP A 49 -2.25 20.99 -6.12
C ASP A 49 -1.32 19.79 -5.80
N GLY A 50 -0.68 19.24 -6.83
CA GLY A 50 0.18 18.05 -6.73
C GLY A 50 -0.55 16.78 -6.26
N GLY A 51 -1.88 16.71 -6.47
CA GLY A 51 -2.69 15.52 -6.19
C GLY A 51 -2.24 14.30 -6.99
N THR A 52 -2.23 13.12 -6.37
CA THR A 52 -2.02 11.86 -7.09
C THR A 52 -3.36 11.21 -7.43
N ILE A 53 -3.40 10.50 -8.56
CA ILE A 53 -4.58 9.78 -9.05
C ILE A 53 -5.11 8.81 -7.98
N ILE A 54 -4.23 7.99 -7.38
CA ILE A 54 -4.59 7.07 -6.30
C ILE A 54 -5.23 7.77 -5.09
N SER A 55 -4.78 8.97 -4.73
CA SER A 55 -5.39 9.75 -3.64
C SER A 55 -6.81 10.18 -4.01
N GLY A 56 -7.02 10.63 -5.24
CA GLY A 56 -8.34 10.99 -5.74
C GLY A 56 -9.30 9.79 -5.74
N LEU A 57 -8.86 8.67 -6.33
CA LEU A 57 -9.65 7.43 -6.37
C LEU A 57 -10.01 6.95 -4.95
N SER A 58 -9.03 6.90 -4.03
CA SER A 58 -9.27 6.44 -2.67
C SER A 58 -10.23 7.32 -1.90
N VAL A 59 -10.19 8.64 -2.08
CA VAL A 59 -11.09 9.58 -1.38
C VAL A 59 -12.51 9.52 -1.94
N LEU A 60 -12.65 9.46 -3.27
CA LEU A 60 -13.96 9.45 -3.93
C LEU A 60 -14.71 8.13 -3.77
N THR A 61 -13.98 7.01 -3.75
CA THR A 61 -14.58 5.68 -3.70
C THR A 61 -14.57 5.07 -2.30
N GLY A 62 -13.56 5.38 -1.49
CA GLY A 62 -13.31 4.72 -0.22
C GLY A 62 -12.82 3.27 -0.35
N TYR A 63 -12.56 2.78 -1.56
CA TYR A 63 -12.08 1.43 -1.84
C TYR A 63 -10.54 1.36 -1.89
N PRO A 64 -9.95 0.17 -1.71
CA PRO A 64 -8.52 -0.03 -1.88
C PRO A 64 -8.06 0.35 -3.28
N CYS A 65 -6.91 1.01 -3.35
CA CYS A 65 -6.28 1.37 -4.62
C CYS A 65 -4.82 0.90 -4.61
N ASP A 66 -4.24 0.69 -5.77
CA ASP A 66 -2.85 0.27 -5.94
C ASP A 66 -2.23 0.89 -7.19
N VAL A 67 -0.90 0.90 -7.21
CA VAL A 67 -0.10 1.48 -8.30
C VAL A 67 0.62 0.35 -9.03
N ILE A 68 0.31 0.21 -10.31
CA ILE A 68 0.96 -0.73 -11.22
C ILE A 68 2.03 0.03 -11.99
N HIS A 69 3.29 -0.16 -11.62
CA HIS A 69 4.41 0.42 -12.35
C HIS A 69 4.55 -0.24 -13.72
N LEU A 70 4.76 0.59 -14.76
CA LEU A 70 4.92 0.13 -16.13
C LEU A 70 6.40 -0.11 -16.51
N ARG A 71 7.34 0.20 -15.60
CA ARG A 71 8.77 0.00 -15.80
C ARG A 71 9.13 -1.48 -15.68
N ALA A 72 9.88 -1.99 -16.66
CA ALA A 72 10.64 -3.21 -16.47
C ALA A 72 11.88 -2.95 -15.62
N HIS A 73 12.14 -3.81 -14.64
CA HIS A 73 13.32 -3.69 -13.76
C HIS A 73 14.37 -4.77 -14.01
N HIS A 74 14.13 -5.66 -14.96
CA HIS A 74 14.88 -6.89 -15.17
C HIS A 74 15.25 -7.10 -16.64
N ALA A 75 16.17 -8.04 -16.89
CA ALA A 75 16.64 -8.37 -18.24
C ALA A 75 15.52 -8.91 -19.16
N ASP A 76 14.41 -9.39 -18.60
CA ASP A 76 13.25 -9.95 -19.31
C ASP A 76 12.09 -8.96 -19.40
N GLU A 77 12.34 -7.80 -20.01
CA GLU A 77 11.37 -6.70 -20.14
C GLU A 77 10.06 -7.13 -20.82
N GLU A 78 10.13 -7.94 -21.88
CA GLU A 78 8.95 -8.40 -22.62
C GLU A 78 8.00 -9.23 -21.73
N VAL A 79 8.54 -10.14 -20.92
CA VAL A 79 7.76 -10.99 -20.02
C VAL A 79 7.08 -10.16 -18.93
N GLU A 80 7.80 -9.16 -18.38
CA GLU A 80 7.23 -8.27 -17.37
C GLU A 80 6.08 -7.41 -17.95
N GLN A 81 6.25 -6.89 -19.17
CA GLN A 81 5.22 -6.15 -19.88
C GLN A 81 3.98 -7.01 -20.18
N GLU A 82 4.15 -8.26 -20.60
CA GLU A 82 3.04 -9.20 -20.81
C GLU A 82 2.25 -9.47 -19.52
N LEU A 83 2.95 -9.67 -18.39
CA LEU A 83 2.31 -9.87 -17.09
C LEU A 83 1.55 -8.62 -16.63
N VAL A 84 2.11 -7.43 -16.85
CA VAL A 84 1.41 -6.16 -16.56
C VAL A 84 0.19 -6.02 -17.45
N TRP A 85 0.30 -6.31 -18.76
CA TRP A 85 -0.82 -6.26 -19.69
C TRP A 85 -1.96 -7.21 -19.29
N ALA A 86 -1.63 -8.45 -18.92
CA ALA A 86 -2.61 -9.43 -18.44
C ALA A 86 -3.34 -8.95 -17.17
N LYS A 87 -2.63 -8.29 -16.23
CA LYS A 87 -3.25 -7.66 -15.05
C LYS A 87 -4.22 -6.55 -15.45
N LEU A 88 -3.81 -5.65 -16.34
CA LEU A 88 -4.65 -4.55 -16.79
C LEU A 88 -5.94 -5.05 -17.46
N LEU A 89 -5.84 -6.10 -18.30
CA LEU A 89 -7.00 -6.78 -18.88
C LEU A 89 -7.93 -7.35 -17.79
N SER A 90 -7.38 -8.02 -16.77
CA SER A 90 -8.16 -8.55 -15.64
C SER A 90 -8.89 -7.46 -14.86
N PHE A 91 -8.26 -6.30 -14.65
CA PHE A 91 -8.88 -5.15 -13.99
C PHE A 91 -10.02 -4.56 -14.83
N LYS A 92 -9.84 -4.47 -16.15
CA LYS A 92 -10.90 -4.06 -17.08
C LYS A 92 -12.08 -5.04 -17.05
N GLU A 93 -11.85 -6.35 -17.05
CA GLU A 93 -12.93 -7.36 -16.94
C GLU A 93 -13.66 -7.26 -15.58
N SER A 94 -12.92 -6.93 -14.52
CA SER A 94 -13.49 -6.66 -13.19
C SER A 94 -14.16 -5.27 -13.09
N LYS A 95 -14.14 -4.47 -14.16
CA LYS A 95 -14.67 -3.09 -14.23
C LYS A 95 -14.07 -2.16 -13.18
N PHE A 96 -12.82 -2.38 -12.82
CA PHE A 96 -12.10 -1.51 -11.90
C PHE A 96 -11.75 -0.18 -12.57
N PRO A 97 -12.07 0.97 -11.93
CA PRO A 97 -11.62 2.26 -12.41
C PRO A 97 -10.09 2.30 -12.48
N MET A 98 -9.57 2.75 -13.62
CA MET A 98 -8.13 2.88 -13.87
C MET A 98 -7.79 4.24 -14.45
N ALA A 99 -6.60 4.73 -14.13
CA ALA A 99 -6.04 5.94 -14.72
C ALA A 99 -4.52 5.82 -14.79
N ALA A 100 -3.91 6.50 -15.76
CA ALA A 100 -2.50 6.42 -16.04
C ALA A 100 -1.85 7.80 -15.89
N SER A 101 -0.60 7.81 -15.41
CA SER A 101 0.20 9.02 -15.27
C SER A 101 1.28 9.06 -16.35
N SER A 102 1.21 10.07 -17.21
CA SER A 102 2.23 10.29 -18.26
C SER A 102 3.49 10.88 -17.64
N SER A 103 4.59 10.20 -17.83
CA SER A 103 5.93 10.67 -17.49
C SER A 103 6.88 9.76 -18.26
N PRO A 104 7.85 10.32 -19.00
CA PRO A 104 8.75 9.48 -19.79
C PRO A 104 9.47 8.50 -18.86
N VAL A 105 9.59 7.27 -19.30
CA VAL A 105 10.22 6.21 -18.49
C VAL A 105 11.68 6.56 -18.23
N ASP A 106 12.38 7.05 -19.26
CA ASP A 106 13.71 7.63 -19.19
C ASP A 106 13.63 9.16 -18.97
N PRO A 107 14.19 9.70 -17.87
CA PRO A 107 14.22 11.14 -17.61
C PRO A 107 14.94 11.97 -18.69
N THR A 108 15.77 11.32 -19.53
CA THR A 108 16.49 11.95 -20.65
C THR A 108 15.65 12.01 -21.91
N GLU A 109 14.58 11.22 -22.01
CA GLU A 109 13.62 11.28 -23.10
C GLU A 109 12.53 12.31 -22.80
N SER A 110 12.21 13.14 -23.79
CA SER A 110 11.02 13.99 -23.75
C SER A 110 9.84 13.24 -24.36
N ILE A 111 8.65 13.35 -23.74
CA ILE A 111 7.41 12.94 -24.41
C ILE A 111 7.24 13.83 -25.65
N ASP A 112 7.15 13.21 -26.82
CA ASP A 112 6.88 13.93 -28.05
C ASP A 112 5.46 14.51 -27.99
N THR A 113 5.39 15.84 -27.84
CA THR A 113 4.13 16.56 -27.76
C THR A 113 3.32 16.48 -29.05
N GLU A 114 3.94 16.15 -30.19
CA GLU A 114 3.24 15.94 -31.46
C GLU A 114 2.36 14.68 -31.47
N LEU A 115 2.63 13.73 -30.57
CA LEU A 115 1.79 12.54 -30.36
C LEU A 115 0.49 12.86 -29.61
N GLY A 116 0.36 14.06 -29.03
CA GLY A 116 -0.82 14.50 -28.27
C GLY A 116 -0.80 14.11 -26.79
N ILE A 117 0.24 13.42 -26.31
CA ILE A 117 0.40 13.10 -24.89
C ILE A 117 1.08 14.28 -24.18
N GLN A 118 0.37 14.92 -23.26
CA GLN A 118 0.93 15.91 -22.35
C GLN A 118 1.80 15.25 -21.28
N PRO A 119 2.98 15.79 -20.96
CA PRO A 119 3.84 15.27 -19.90
C PRO A 119 3.32 15.61 -18.50
N PHE A 120 3.62 14.76 -17.51
CA PHE A 120 3.24 14.92 -16.10
C PHE A 120 1.73 15.11 -15.90
N HIS A 121 0.94 14.36 -16.67
CA HIS A 121 -0.51 14.51 -16.73
C HIS A 121 -1.24 13.20 -16.42
N ALA A 122 -2.48 13.33 -15.92
CA ALA A 122 -3.32 12.19 -15.58
C ALA A 122 -4.34 11.91 -16.69
N TYR A 123 -4.43 10.66 -17.13
CA TYR A 123 -5.40 10.20 -18.12
C TYR A 123 -6.28 9.12 -17.51
N SER A 124 -7.58 9.17 -17.78
CA SER A 124 -8.46 8.05 -17.43
C SER A 124 -8.28 6.93 -18.45
N ILE A 125 -8.15 5.69 -18.00
CA ILE A 125 -8.24 4.51 -18.88
C ILE A 125 -9.71 4.13 -18.97
N LEU A 126 -10.29 4.29 -20.17
CA LEU A 126 -11.70 3.97 -20.41
C LEU A 126 -11.88 2.53 -20.85
N ASP A 127 -10.91 1.97 -21.57
CA ASP A 127 -11.01 0.61 -22.09
C ASP A 127 -9.63 0.05 -22.46
N ILE A 128 -9.54 -1.28 -22.50
CA ILE A 128 -8.34 -2.02 -22.90
C ILE A 128 -8.81 -3.15 -23.81
N LYS A 129 -8.27 -3.21 -25.03
CA LYS A 129 -8.77 -4.08 -26.10
C LYS A 129 -7.63 -4.74 -26.86
N GLN A 130 -7.96 -5.90 -27.42
CA GLN A 130 -7.22 -6.49 -28.54
C GLN A 130 -7.96 -6.18 -29.84
N ILE A 131 -7.28 -5.56 -30.81
CA ILE A 131 -7.82 -5.33 -32.16
C ILE A 131 -6.92 -6.08 -33.14
N GLY A 132 -7.41 -7.23 -33.64
CA GLY A 132 -6.56 -8.14 -34.43
C GLY A 132 -5.40 -8.65 -33.59
N THR A 133 -4.17 -8.38 -34.03
CA THR A 133 -2.94 -8.71 -33.29
C THR A 133 -2.47 -7.57 -32.38
N GLU A 134 -3.10 -6.40 -32.43
CA GLU A 134 -2.63 -5.22 -31.68
C GLU A 134 -3.35 -5.06 -30.34
N SER A 135 -2.55 -4.82 -29.31
CA SER A 135 -2.98 -4.48 -27.96
C SER A 135 -3.13 -2.97 -27.84
N VAL A 136 -4.31 -2.47 -27.47
CA VAL A 136 -4.62 -1.03 -27.44
C VAL A 136 -5.33 -0.59 -26.16
N VAL A 137 -5.09 0.66 -25.76
CA VAL A 137 -5.70 1.32 -24.60
C VAL A 137 -6.46 2.56 -25.05
N VAL A 138 -7.69 2.72 -24.57
CA VAL A 138 -8.51 3.91 -24.78
C VAL A 138 -8.32 4.85 -23.60
N LEU A 139 -7.75 6.02 -23.87
CA LEU A 139 -7.45 7.04 -22.87
C LEU A 139 -8.38 8.23 -23.02
N ARG A 140 -8.61 8.93 -21.89
CA ARG A 140 -9.27 10.22 -21.86
C ARG A 140 -8.44 11.25 -21.11
N ASP A 141 -8.15 12.36 -21.79
CA ASP A 141 -7.64 13.59 -21.21
C ASP A 141 -8.78 14.33 -20.48
N PRO A 142 -8.70 14.54 -19.16
CA PRO A 142 -9.68 15.31 -18.41
C PRO A 142 -9.86 16.75 -18.90
N TRP A 143 -8.81 17.37 -19.45
CA TRP A 143 -8.86 18.74 -19.97
C TRP A 143 -9.46 18.83 -21.37
N GLY A 144 -9.46 17.72 -22.11
CA GLY A 144 -9.93 17.68 -23.50
C GLY A 144 -9.08 18.55 -24.44
N HIS A 145 -7.84 18.83 -24.06
CA HIS A 145 -6.90 19.64 -24.83
C HIS A 145 -5.97 18.77 -25.69
N THR A 146 -5.84 17.48 -25.36
CA THR A 146 -5.13 16.53 -26.20
C THR A 146 -5.75 16.47 -27.59
N LYS A 147 -4.98 16.92 -28.58
CA LYS A 147 -5.21 16.64 -29.99
C LYS A 147 -4.43 15.37 -30.32
N PRO A 148 -5.08 14.22 -30.47
CA PRO A 148 -4.38 13.02 -30.87
C PRO A 148 -3.58 13.25 -32.16
N GLY A 149 -2.32 12.81 -32.19
CA GLY A 149 -1.56 12.65 -33.43
C GLY A 149 -2.31 11.78 -34.45
N ARG A 150 -1.89 11.85 -35.73
CA ARG A 150 -2.59 11.21 -36.87
C ARG A 150 -2.79 9.69 -36.72
N GLU A 151 -2.03 9.05 -35.84
CA GLU A 151 -2.03 7.61 -35.59
C GLU A 151 -3.14 7.17 -34.62
N TRP A 152 -3.74 8.10 -33.87
CA TRP A 152 -4.73 7.77 -32.85
C TRP A 152 -6.15 8.03 -33.33
N ARG A 153 -7.04 7.07 -33.10
CA ARG A 153 -8.46 7.22 -33.43
C ARG A 153 -9.17 7.99 -32.32
N GLU A 154 -9.68 9.17 -32.63
CA GLU A 154 -10.56 9.95 -31.75
C GLU A 154 -12.01 9.48 -31.90
N SER A 155 -12.69 9.21 -30.78
CA SER A 155 -14.13 8.89 -30.76
C SER A 155 -14.97 10.04 -30.21
N GLU A 156 -14.46 10.74 -29.20
CA GLU A 156 -15.05 11.91 -28.56
C GLU A 156 -13.96 12.91 -28.16
N PRO A 157 -14.27 14.20 -27.95
CA PRO A 157 -13.27 15.21 -27.59
C PRO A 157 -12.41 14.80 -26.39
N GLY A 158 -11.10 14.69 -26.61
CA GLY A 158 -10.13 14.30 -25.58
C GLY A 158 -10.06 12.80 -25.29
N THR A 159 -10.74 11.96 -26.09
CA THR A 159 -10.65 10.49 -26.00
C THR A 159 -9.92 9.94 -27.21
N PHE A 160 -8.85 9.19 -26.98
CA PHE A 160 -8.00 8.66 -28.04
C PHE A 160 -7.48 7.27 -27.69
N MET A 161 -7.08 6.51 -28.71
CA MET A 161 -6.59 5.15 -28.56
C MET A 161 -5.09 5.10 -28.81
N ILE A 162 -4.32 4.40 -27.97
CA ILE A 162 -2.90 4.17 -28.17
C ILE A 162 -2.56 2.68 -28.16
N GLY A 163 -1.50 2.28 -28.85
CA GLY A 163 -0.95 0.92 -28.75
C GLY A 163 -0.25 0.69 -27.40
N SER A 164 -0.22 -0.56 -26.93
CA SER A 164 0.42 -0.94 -25.65
C SER A 164 1.88 -0.50 -25.56
N ASN A 165 2.63 -0.55 -26.66
CA ASN A 165 4.03 -0.12 -26.71
C ASN A 165 4.18 1.37 -26.31
N HIS A 166 3.20 2.20 -26.67
CA HIS A 166 3.19 3.62 -26.30
C HIS A 166 2.77 3.81 -24.84
N LEU A 167 1.90 2.96 -24.30
CA LEU A 167 1.61 2.95 -22.88
C LEU A 167 2.90 2.69 -22.08
N PHE A 168 3.63 1.63 -22.41
CA PHE A 168 4.87 1.27 -21.70
C PHE A 168 5.98 2.30 -21.87
N LYS A 169 6.04 3.01 -23.00
CA LYS A 169 7.06 4.03 -23.25
C LYS A 169 6.79 5.37 -22.55
N TYR A 170 5.55 5.86 -22.59
CA TYR A 170 5.23 7.24 -22.21
C TYR A 170 4.53 7.39 -20.86
N PHE A 171 4.11 6.28 -20.25
CA PHE A 171 3.44 6.29 -18.95
C PHE A 171 4.30 5.58 -17.91
N SER A 172 4.32 6.17 -16.72
CA SER A 172 5.15 5.65 -15.62
C SER A 172 4.43 4.57 -14.80
N HIS A 173 3.11 4.72 -14.64
CA HIS A 173 2.27 3.81 -13.87
C HIS A 173 0.78 3.93 -14.25
N VAL A 174 0.03 2.89 -13.88
CA VAL A 174 -1.43 2.86 -13.85
C VAL A 174 -1.90 2.71 -12.41
N ASP A 175 -2.74 3.63 -11.96
CA ASP A 175 -3.47 3.51 -10.71
C ASP A 175 -4.78 2.77 -10.94
N VAL A 176 -5.08 1.81 -10.07
CA VAL A 176 -6.31 1.01 -10.12
C VAL A 176 -7.06 1.10 -8.80
N CYS A 177 -8.37 1.22 -8.86
CA CYS A 177 -9.27 1.12 -7.71
C CYS A 177 -9.99 -0.23 -7.72
N TYR A 178 -9.78 -1.06 -6.71
CA TYR A 178 -10.44 -2.37 -6.55
C TYR A 178 -11.88 -2.19 -6.07
N TYR A 179 -12.71 -1.66 -6.96
CA TYR A 179 -14.12 -1.39 -6.69
C TYR A 179 -14.92 -2.70 -6.72
N HIS A 180 -15.38 -3.12 -5.55
CA HIS A 180 -16.24 -4.29 -5.39
C HIS A 180 -17.54 -3.89 -4.67
N PRO A 181 -18.66 -3.66 -5.40
CA PRO A 181 -19.90 -3.21 -4.79
C PRO A 181 -20.47 -4.23 -3.79
N ASP A 182 -20.24 -5.52 -4.03
CA ASP A 182 -20.78 -6.62 -3.22
C ASP A 182 -19.88 -7.04 -2.06
N TRP A 183 -18.74 -6.37 -1.85
CA TRP A 183 -17.84 -6.69 -0.75
C TRP A 183 -18.23 -5.98 0.54
N HIS A 184 -17.98 -6.65 1.66
CA HIS A 184 -18.12 -6.07 2.99
C HIS A 184 -16.89 -5.22 3.31
N SER A 185 -17.09 -4.11 4.04
CA SER A 185 -15.98 -3.27 4.52
C SER A 185 -16.14 -2.87 5.98
N ILE A 186 -15.06 -2.97 6.74
CA ILE A 186 -14.98 -2.56 8.14
C ILE A 186 -13.76 -1.64 8.30
N ARG A 187 -13.90 -0.54 9.04
CA ARG A 187 -12.84 0.44 9.28
C ARG A 187 -12.60 0.60 10.77
N VAL A 188 -11.38 0.30 11.22
CA VAL A 188 -11.01 0.36 12.64
C VAL A 188 -9.89 1.36 12.83
N LYS A 189 -10.14 2.41 13.64
CA LYS A 189 -9.13 3.41 14.00
C LYS A 189 -8.20 2.86 15.06
N GLY A 190 -6.93 3.21 15.02
CA GLY A 190 -5.93 2.90 16.04
C GLY A 190 -4.79 3.90 16.08
N GLN A 191 -3.76 3.61 16.87
CA GLN A 191 -2.58 4.44 17.03
C GLN A 191 -1.33 3.57 17.06
N PHE A 192 -0.25 4.01 16.40
CA PHE A 192 1.02 3.30 16.45
C PHE A 192 1.68 3.47 17.82
N PRO A 193 2.26 2.39 18.39
CA PRO A 193 3.06 2.50 19.60
C PRO A 193 4.34 3.30 19.31
N ARG A 194 4.80 4.08 20.30
CA ARG A 194 6.03 4.89 20.22
C ARG A 194 7.29 4.14 20.60
N HIS A 195 7.14 2.94 21.16
CA HIS A 195 8.23 2.08 21.60
C HIS A 195 7.96 0.68 21.08
N ALA A 196 9.00 -0.15 20.99
CA ALA A 196 8.83 -1.57 20.74
C ALA A 196 7.90 -2.14 21.83
N PRO A 197 6.69 -2.59 21.47
CA PRO A 197 5.69 -2.95 22.48
C PRO A 197 6.07 -4.27 23.15
N SER A 198 6.10 -4.29 24.48
CA SER A 198 6.16 -5.54 25.26
C SER A 198 4.85 -6.33 25.16
N HIS A 199 3.73 -5.61 25.06
CA HIS A 199 2.39 -6.14 24.78
C HIS A 199 1.79 -5.38 23.60
N LEU A 200 1.30 -6.13 22.62
CA LEU A 200 0.64 -5.58 21.45
C LEU A 200 -0.86 -5.79 21.59
N GLU A 201 -1.65 -4.79 21.21
CA GLU A 201 -3.08 -4.97 20.96
C GLU A 201 -3.27 -5.04 19.45
N VAL A 202 -3.86 -6.14 18.98
CA VAL A 202 -4.06 -6.42 17.56
C VAL A 202 -5.54 -6.48 17.22
N LEU A 203 -5.86 -6.23 15.97
CA LEU A 203 -7.22 -6.43 15.46
C LEU A 203 -7.38 -7.89 15.05
N THR A 204 -8.37 -8.59 15.61
CA THR A 204 -8.70 -9.97 15.25
C THR A 204 -10.00 -10.05 14.47
N PHE A 205 -10.15 -11.11 13.69
CA PHE A 205 -11.41 -11.47 13.05
C PHE A 205 -11.45 -12.97 12.73
N GLN A 206 -12.64 -13.48 12.46
CA GLN A 206 -12.87 -14.87 12.08
C GLN A 206 -13.57 -14.98 10.72
N THR A 207 -13.15 -15.96 9.94
CA THR A 207 -13.82 -16.39 8.70
C THR A 207 -14.38 -17.80 8.89
N PHE A 208 -15.53 -18.08 8.28
CA PHE A 208 -16.19 -19.40 8.35
C PHE A 208 -16.24 -20.12 7.00
N GLU A 209 -15.90 -19.42 5.91
CA GLU A 209 -15.82 -19.95 4.55
C GLU A 209 -14.59 -19.36 3.84
N PRO A 210 -14.08 -20.00 2.77
CA PRO A 210 -13.02 -19.43 1.94
C PRO A 210 -13.40 -18.03 1.45
N THR A 211 -12.61 -17.02 1.83
CA THR A 211 -12.94 -15.60 1.66
C THR A 211 -11.75 -14.83 1.11
N GLU A 212 -11.93 -14.18 -0.03
CA GLU A 212 -10.95 -13.19 -0.51
C GLU A 212 -11.02 -11.94 0.36
N VAL A 213 -9.86 -11.45 0.78
CA VAL A 213 -9.71 -10.22 1.56
C VAL A 213 -8.67 -9.29 0.95
N LYS A 214 -8.92 -7.99 1.13
CA LYS A 214 -7.94 -6.93 0.92
C LYS A 214 -7.90 -6.06 2.16
N ILE A 215 -6.72 -5.93 2.76
CA ILE A 215 -6.53 -5.20 4.01
C ILE A 215 -5.61 -4.02 3.77
N CYS A 216 -6.07 -2.84 4.16
CA CYS A 216 -5.36 -1.59 3.99
C CYS A 216 -5.02 -0.98 5.35
N LEU A 217 -3.81 -0.47 5.49
CA LEU A 217 -3.38 0.33 6.63
C LEU A 217 -3.16 1.77 6.16
N TYR A 218 -4.01 2.67 6.62
CA TYR A 218 -3.98 4.09 6.28
C TYR A 218 -3.37 4.91 7.42
N GLN A 219 -2.58 5.92 7.07
CA GLN A 219 -2.15 6.99 7.97
C GLN A 219 -2.53 8.36 7.37
N PRO A 220 -2.62 9.43 8.17
CA PRO A 220 -2.90 10.76 7.65
C PRO A 220 -1.90 11.20 6.55
N SER A 221 -2.39 11.97 5.60
CA SER A 221 -1.57 12.59 4.55
C SER A 221 -1.15 13.98 4.99
N TYR A 222 -0.04 14.50 4.44
CA TYR A 222 0.37 15.90 4.62
C TYR A 222 -0.66 16.89 4.05
N ARG A 223 -1.48 16.43 3.10
CA ARG A 223 -2.46 17.28 2.42
C ARG A 223 -3.51 17.77 3.42
N GLY A 224 -3.57 19.08 3.61
CA GLY A 224 -4.46 19.74 4.58
C GLY A 224 -3.97 19.73 6.03
N CYS A 225 -2.79 19.17 6.32
CA CYS A 225 -2.14 19.38 7.61
C CYS A 225 -1.50 20.77 7.63
N ARG A 226 -2.07 21.67 8.45
CA ARG A 226 -1.48 22.99 8.75
C ARG A 226 -0.40 22.94 9.84
N GLU A 227 -0.20 21.79 10.47
CA GLU A 227 0.85 21.57 11.45
C GLU A 227 2.17 21.29 10.71
N GLU A 228 3.13 22.21 10.83
CA GLU A 228 4.49 22.06 10.29
C GLU A 228 5.24 20.83 10.82
N SER A 229 4.74 20.21 11.89
CA SER A 229 5.37 19.09 12.60
C SER A 229 4.94 17.70 12.14
N TYR A 230 3.84 17.53 11.39
CA TYR A 230 3.40 16.18 11.01
C TYR A 230 4.44 15.53 10.09
N LYS A 231 4.86 14.30 10.43
CA LYS A 231 5.74 13.47 9.60
C LYS A 231 5.08 12.12 9.39
N LYS A 232 4.95 11.70 8.13
CA LYS A 232 4.57 10.32 7.81
C LYS A 232 5.59 9.37 8.40
N VAL A 233 5.09 8.29 8.97
CA VAL A 233 5.93 7.20 9.47
C VAL A 233 6.01 6.09 8.42
N ASP A 234 6.98 5.21 8.55
CA ASP A 234 6.95 3.95 7.82
C ASP A 234 5.79 3.10 8.32
N ILE A 235 5.09 2.44 7.42
CA ILE A 235 3.99 1.54 7.77
C ILE A 235 4.18 0.19 7.09
N LEU A 236 3.84 -0.85 7.84
CA LEU A 236 3.82 -2.24 7.41
C LEU A 236 2.60 -2.93 8.04
N LEU A 237 1.99 -3.84 7.30
CA LEU A 237 0.84 -4.60 7.76
C LEU A 237 1.14 -6.10 7.64
N LEU A 238 1.03 -6.85 8.74
CA LEU A 238 1.06 -8.31 8.70
C LEU A 238 -0.33 -8.88 8.96
N LEU A 239 -0.64 -9.95 8.25
CA LEU A 239 -1.79 -10.81 8.51
C LEU A 239 -1.30 -12.18 8.91
N VAL A 240 -1.65 -12.62 10.11
CA VAL A 240 -1.26 -13.94 10.64
C VAL A 240 -2.48 -14.72 11.09
N ARG A 241 -2.42 -16.04 10.94
CA ARG A 241 -3.40 -16.99 11.49
C ARG A 241 -2.95 -17.40 12.89
N TYR A 242 -3.90 -17.64 13.77
CA TYR A 242 -3.67 -18.27 15.06
C TYR A 242 -4.71 -19.36 15.29
N ASP A 243 -4.36 -20.36 16.11
CA ASP A 243 -5.24 -21.48 16.41
C ASP A 243 -5.46 -21.59 17.93
N ASP A 244 -6.68 -21.93 18.33
CA ASP A 244 -7.07 -22.14 19.73
C ASP A 244 -6.52 -23.46 20.33
N ARG A 245 -5.78 -24.24 19.56
CA ARG A 245 -5.33 -25.60 19.96
C ARG A 245 -4.22 -25.60 21.01
N GLY A 246 -3.85 -24.45 21.57
CA GLY A 246 -2.96 -24.36 22.71
C GLY A 246 -3.53 -25.13 23.90
N GLY A 247 -2.73 -26.02 24.49
CA GLY A 247 -3.12 -26.82 25.66
C GLY A 247 -3.61 -25.95 26.82
N SER A 248 -4.45 -26.53 27.68
CA SER A 248 -5.14 -25.88 28.80
C SER A 248 -4.26 -25.09 29.79
N LEU A 249 -2.93 -25.22 29.73
CA LEU A 249 -1.97 -24.53 30.59
C LEU A 249 -1.56 -23.12 30.09
N ASP A 250 -1.87 -22.78 28.83
CA ASP A 250 -1.39 -21.57 28.17
C ASP A 250 -2.43 -20.43 28.12
N LYS A 251 -3.60 -20.64 28.72
CA LYS A 251 -4.64 -19.62 28.87
C LYS A 251 -4.25 -18.67 30.00
N LEU A 252 -3.29 -17.79 29.73
CA LEU A 252 -3.21 -16.54 30.47
C LEU A 252 -4.53 -15.80 30.15
N GLU A 253 -5.48 -15.85 31.10
CA GLU A 253 -6.87 -15.43 30.90
C GLU A 253 -6.93 -14.07 30.18
N GLY A 254 -7.41 -14.08 28.93
CA GLY A 254 -7.63 -12.88 28.13
C GLY A 254 -6.59 -12.53 27.07
N SER A 255 -5.49 -13.28 26.90
CA SER A 255 -4.50 -13.01 25.83
C SER A 255 -4.58 -14.00 24.66
N LEU A 256 -4.28 -13.52 23.44
CA LEU A 256 -4.28 -14.35 22.23
C LEU A 256 -3.21 -15.46 22.27
N PRO A 257 -3.50 -16.67 21.74
CA PRO A 257 -2.49 -17.70 21.52
C PRO A 257 -1.48 -17.24 20.47
N PHE A 258 -0.24 -17.75 20.50
CA PHE A 258 0.76 -17.39 19.49
C PHE A 258 0.29 -17.69 18.07
N PRO A 259 0.71 -16.88 17.07
CA PRO A 259 0.34 -17.13 15.69
C PRO A 259 0.95 -18.46 15.20
N SER A 260 0.22 -19.15 14.32
CA SER A 260 0.64 -20.42 13.74
C SER A 260 1.16 -20.27 12.30
N GLU A 261 0.72 -19.23 11.58
CA GLU A 261 1.09 -19.02 10.18
C GLU A 261 1.10 -17.53 9.81
N CYS A 262 2.12 -17.12 9.03
CA CYS A 262 2.10 -15.82 8.35
C CYS A 262 1.37 -15.93 7.00
N ILE A 263 0.18 -15.33 6.91
CA ILE A 263 -0.66 -15.41 5.70
C ILE A 263 -0.15 -14.48 4.62
N THR A 264 0.12 -13.22 4.95
CA THR A 264 0.66 -12.25 3.99
C THR A 264 1.19 -11.02 4.72
N THR A 265 1.97 -10.21 4.02
CA THR A 265 2.43 -8.90 4.47
C THR A 265 2.22 -7.87 3.37
N SER A 266 2.01 -6.61 3.74
CA SER A 266 2.12 -5.51 2.78
C SER A 266 3.58 -5.23 2.44
N LYS A 267 3.81 -4.42 1.40
CA LYS A 267 5.09 -3.71 1.25
C LYS A 267 5.30 -2.79 2.46
N HIS A 268 6.56 -2.61 2.86
CA HIS A 268 6.96 -1.58 3.81
C HIS A 268 7.23 -0.27 3.06
N ASN A 269 6.57 0.83 3.46
CA ASN A 269 6.74 2.13 2.81
C ASN A 269 6.35 3.30 3.73
N MET A 270 6.79 4.52 3.40
CA MET A 270 6.39 5.77 4.05
C MET A 270 5.26 6.48 3.27
N THR A 271 4.33 5.69 2.71
CA THR A 271 3.16 6.16 1.96
C THR A 271 1.96 6.39 2.89
N SER A 272 0.93 7.07 2.40
CA SER A 272 -0.31 7.26 3.19
C SER A 272 -1.11 5.97 3.38
N VAL A 273 -0.85 4.93 2.57
CA VAL A 273 -1.49 3.63 2.65
C VAL A 273 -0.54 2.52 2.22
N VAL A 274 -0.64 1.36 2.87
CA VAL A 274 -0.12 0.07 2.39
C VAL A 274 -1.22 -0.97 2.40
N THR A 275 -1.16 -1.92 1.46
CA THR A 275 -2.21 -2.90 1.25
C THR A 275 -1.61 -4.30 1.15
N CYS A 276 -2.31 -5.31 1.66
CA CYS A 276 -2.07 -6.71 1.35
C CYS A 276 -3.38 -7.38 0.91
N SER A 277 -3.28 -8.54 0.26
CA SER A 277 -4.44 -9.30 -0.21
C SER A 277 -4.17 -10.79 -0.02
N ALA A 278 -5.22 -11.55 0.26
CA ALA A 278 -5.13 -12.99 0.49
C ALA A 278 -6.49 -13.66 0.26
N ILE A 279 -6.47 -14.96 -0.05
CA ILE A 279 -7.64 -15.82 0.06
C ILE A 279 -7.50 -16.59 1.37
N LEU A 280 -8.44 -16.36 2.29
CA LEU A 280 -8.42 -16.94 3.63
C LEU A 280 -9.28 -18.19 3.66
N ASN A 281 -8.76 -19.27 4.23
CA ASN A 281 -9.56 -20.42 4.61
C ASN A 281 -10.36 -20.12 5.90
N PRO A 282 -11.35 -20.94 6.29
CA PRO A 282 -11.98 -20.81 7.59
C PRO A 282 -10.95 -20.85 8.72
N GLY A 283 -11.01 -19.87 9.61
CA GLY A 283 -10.02 -19.71 10.67
C GLY A 283 -10.07 -18.35 11.36
N ARG A 284 -9.15 -18.17 12.30
CA ARG A 284 -9.00 -16.92 13.04
C ARG A 284 -7.71 -16.23 12.65
N TYR A 285 -7.81 -14.92 12.54
CA TYR A 285 -6.76 -14.08 12.00
C TYR A 285 -6.54 -12.87 12.88
N SER A 286 -5.29 -12.41 12.91
CA SER A 286 -4.93 -11.15 13.54
C SER A 286 -4.16 -10.28 12.55
N VAL A 287 -4.45 -8.98 12.62
CA VAL A 287 -3.87 -7.93 11.79
C VAL A 287 -2.96 -7.09 12.65
N ILE A 288 -1.69 -7.02 12.26
CA ILE A 288 -0.63 -6.38 13.03
C ILE A 288 -0.13 -5.16 12.25
N PRO A 289 -0.57 -3.95 12.62
CA PRO A 289 -0.05 -2.70 12.06
C PRO A 289 1.28 -2.34 12.73
N LEU A 290 2.32 -2.11 11.93
CA LEU A 290 3.67 -1.81 12.40
C LEU A 290 4.20 -0.51 11.81
N SER A 291 5.04 0.15 12.59
CA SER A 291 5.83 1.31 12.19
C SER A 291 7.14 1.29 12.97
N PHE A 292 8.22 0.80 12.35
CA PHE A 292 9.49 0.56 13.03
C PHE A 292 10.27 1.84 13.26
N LYS A 293 10.24 2.79 12.31
CA LYS A 293 10.88 4.10 12.49
C LYS A 293 10.13 5.00 13.46
N ASN A 294 8.87 4.69 13.79
CA ASN A 294 8.15 5.40 14.86
C ASN A 294 8.55 4.92 16.26
N TRP A 295 9.39 3.88 16.39
CA TRP A 295 9.91 3.48 17.69
C TRP A 295 11.06 4.40 18.12
N HIS A 296 10.93 4.95 19.33
CA HIS A 296 11.89 5.80 19.99
C HIS A 296 12.46 5.08 21.21
N ALA A 297 13.75 5.27 21.49
CA ALA A 297 14.35 4.74 22.70
C ALA A 297 14.10 5.62 23.94
N THR A 298 13.75 6.88 23.74
CA THR A 298 13.49 7.88 24.78
C THR A 298 12.04 8.36 24.72
N LEU A 299 11.51 8.84 25.86
CA LEU A 299 10.18 9.40 25.96
C LEU A 299 10.07 10.65 25.07
N SER A 300 9.35 10.56 23.95
CA SER A 300 9.04 11.70 23.09
C SER A 300 7.74 12.37 23.56
N HIS A 301 7.68 13.70 23.51
CA HIS A 301 6.47 14.47 23.83
C HIS A 301 5.47 14.58 22.66
N GLU A 302 5.82 14.08 21.47
CA GLU A 302 5.00 14.15 20.25
C GLU A 302 3.77 13.24 20.33
N SER A 303 2.59 13.68 19.87
CA SER A 303 1.35 12.87 19.86
C SER A 303 1.49 11.53 19.12
N PRO A 304 0.79 10.44 19.52
CA PRO A 304 0.87 9.16 18.82
C PRO A 304 0.32 9.30 17.40
N VAL A 305 0.97 8.64 16.43
CA VAL A 305 0.53 8.70 15.04
C VAL A 305 -0.71 7.82 14.86
N PRO A 306 -1.86 8.39 14.44
CA PRO A 306 -3.08 7.61 14.25
C PRO A 306 -3.02 6.82 12.94
N TYR A 307 -3.74 5.70 12.90
CA TYR A 307 -3.97 4.92 11.69
C TYR A 307 -5.42 4.46 11.58
N VAL A 308 -5.79 3.99 10.39
CA VAL A 308 -7.04 3.27 10.15
C VAL A 308 -6.74 1.97 9.42
N ILE A 309 -7.23 0.85 9.94
CA ILE A 309 -7.26 -0.42 9.21
C ILE A 309 -8.58 -0.50 8.45
N GLY A 310 -8.52 -0.69 7.13
CA GLY A 310 -9.66 -1.03 6.30
C GLY A 310 -9.62 -2.52 5.95
N LEU A 311 -10.60 -3.28 6.42
CA LEU A 311 -10.82 -4.68 6.07
C LEU A 311 -11.89 -4.72 4.98
N PHE A 312 -11.55 -5.25 3.81
CA PHE A 312 -12.48 -5.48 2.70
C PHE A 312 -12.53 -6.97 2.40
N SER A 313 -13.72 -7.55 2.32
CA SER A 313 -13.88 -9.00 2.18
C SER A 313 -15.05 -9.39 1.28
N ALA A 314 -14.85 -10.43 0.48
CA ALA A 314 -15.88 -10.98 -0.41
C ALA A 314 -17.07 -11.62 0.34
N LYS A 315 -16.84 -12.03 1.59
CA LYS A 315 -17.82 -12.64 2.51
C LYS A 315 -17.81 -11.90 3.83
N VAL A 316 -18.86 -12.10 4.63
CA VAL A 316 -18.95 -11.50 5.97
C VAL A 316 -17.81 -12.05 6.83
N ILE A 317 -17.03 -11.14 7.41
CA ILE A 317 -16.09 -11.46 8.49
C ILE A 317 -16.76 -11.11 9.81
N GLU A 318 -16.59 -11.95 10.81
CA GLU A 318 -17.23 -11.78 12.10
C GLU A 318 -16.18 -11.65 13.23
N TRP A 319 -16.63 -11.32 14.44
CA TRP A 319 -15.79 -11.24 15.64
C TRP A 319 -14.63 -10.25 15.47
N VAL A 320 -14.92 -9.11 14.85
CA VAL A 320 -13.92 -8.06 14.62
C VAL A 320 -13.73 -7.26 15.89
N GLU A 321 -12.64 -7.52 16.60
CA GLU A 321 -12.37 -6.93 17.91
C GLU A 321 -10.89 -6.68 18.15
N ARG A 322 -10.59 -5.86 19.16
CA ARG A 322 -9.23 -5.63 19.63
C ARG A 322 -8.93 -6.63 20.74
N ALA A 323 -7.81 -7.33 20.62
CA ALA A 323 -7.39 -8.32 21.60
C ALA A 323 -5.92 -8.12 22.00
N PRO A 324 -5.60 -8.23 23.30
CA PRO A 324 -4.23 -8.14 23.78
C PRO A 324 -3.45 -9.43 23.47
N THR A 325 -2.16 -9.30 23.20
CA THR A 325 -1.26 -10.42 22.91
C THR A 325 -0.34 -10.76 24.08
N LYS A 326 0.12 -12.01 24.11
CA LYS A 326 1.24 -12.43 24.98
C LYS A 326 2.54 -11.67 24.66
N PRO A 327 3.45 -11.49 25.63
CA PRO A 327 4.83 -11.09 25.34
C PRO A 327 5.46 -12.01 24.28
N GLY A 328 6.19 -11.42 23.34
CA GLY A 328 6.83 -12.16 22.25
C GLY A 328 5.95 -12.43 21.03
N TYR A 329 4.64 -12.11 21.05
CA TYR A 329 3.73 -12.36 19.92
C TYR A 329 4.20 -11.70 18.62
N LEU A 330 4.66 -10.44 18.70
CA LEU A 330 5.25 -9.75 17.55
C LEU A 330 6.52 -10.46 17.06
N SER A 331 7.37 -10.92 17.97
CA SER A 331 8.61 -11.61 17.62
C SER A 331 8.34 -12.96 16.95
N GLU A 332 7.26 -13.65 17.33
CA GLU A 332 6.79 -14.88 16.68
C GLU A 332 6.21 -14.58 15.30
N SER A 333 5.38 -13.53 15.19
CA SER A 333 4.82 -13.08 13.91
C SER A 333 5.90 -12.73 12.88
N LEU A 334 6.95 -12.02 13.29
CA LEU A 334 8.08 -11.67 12.44
C LEU A 334 8.96 -12.88 12.09
N PHE A 335 9.05 -13.87 12.97
CA PHE A 335 9.72 -15.13 12.66
C PHE A 335 8.95 -15.95 11.62
N LEU A 336 7.63 -16.04 11.72
CA LEU A 336 6.80 -16.69 10.70
C LEU A 336 6.91 -15.97 9.35
N LEU A 337 6.99 -14.64 9.36
CA LEU A 337 7.27 -13.85 8.17
C LEU A 337 8.67 -14.18 7.60
N ALA A 338 9.69 -14.28 8.45
CA ALA A 338 11.04 -14.63 8.04
C ALA A 338 11.14 -16.02 7.43
N ARG A 339 10.40 -17.00 7.98
CA ARG A 339 10.33 -18.35 7.40
C ARG A 339 9.65 -18.39 6.05
N LYS A 340 8.70 -17.48 5.82
CA LYS A 340 7.92 -17.41 4.58
C LYS A 340 8.66 -16.68 3.46
N GLU A 341 9.17 -15.48 3.76
CA GLU A 341 9.71 -14.54 2.77
C GLU A 341 11.25 -14.42 2.84
N GLY A 342 11.88 -14.95 3.88
CA GLY A 342 13.32 -14.82 4.10
C GLY A 342 14.14 -15.81 3.28
N THR A 343 15.33 -15.37 2.87
CA THR A 343 16.33 -16.24 2.26
C THR A 343 17.06 -17.00 3.35
N LEU A 344 16.93 -18.33 3.35
CA LEU A 344 17.60 -19.19 4.31
C LEU A 344 19.10 -19.32 3.98
N ARG A 345 19.95 -19.00 4.95
CA ARG A 345 21.38 -19.26 4.94
C ARG A 345 21.72 -20.21 6.08
N SER A 346 22.26 -21.36 5.73
CA SER A 346 22.75 -22.34 6.72
C SER A 346 24.27 -22.17 6.86
N PHE A 347 24.73 -21.89 8.08
CA PHE A 347 26.18 -21.82 8.36
C PHE A 347 26.74 -23.20 8.72
N ASN A 348 25.93 -24.00 9.42
CA ASN A 348 26.20 -25.40 9.75
C ASN A 348 24.86 -26.15 9.90
N HIS A 349 24.89 -27.40 10.34
CA HIS A 349 23.66 -28.21 10.53
C HIS A 349 22.74 -27.72 11.66
N HIS A 350 23.22 -26.83 12.52
CA HIS A 350 22.53 -26.38 13.73
C HIS A 350 22.09 -24.91 13.67
N LEU A 351 22.77 -24.06 12.90
CA LEU A 351 22.52 -22.63 12.84
C LEU A 351 21.87 -22.25 11.51
N LYS A 352 20.64 -21.78 11.59
CA LYS A 352 19.87 -21.27 10.45
C LYS A 352 19.67 -19.78 10.58
N LEU A 353 19.91 -19.05 9.51
CA LEU A 353 19.69 -17.61 9.42
C LEU A 353 18.69 -17.32 8.31
N TYR A 354 17.64 -16.59 8.64
CA TYR A 354 16.67 -16.05 7.70
C TYR A 354 16.99 -14.59 7.44
N ASP A 355 17.41 -14.30 6.22
CA ASP A 355 17.74 -12.96 5.74
C ASP A 355 16.52 -12.36 5.04
N VAL A 356 15.88 -11.36 5.65
CA VAL A 356 14.56 -10.87 5.22
C VAL A 356 14.64 -9.45 4.69
N HIS A 357 14.27 -9.28 3.42
CA HIS A 357 14.15 -7.99 2.75
C HIS A 357 12.69 -7.76 2.32
N ILE A 358 11.89 -7.11 3.17
CA ILE A 358 10.48 -6.79 2.85
C ILE A 358 10.38 -5.63 1.86
N SER A 359 11.36 -4.74 1.88
CA SER A 359 11.49 -3.64 0.92
C SER A 359 12.95 -3.22 0.84
N ARG A 360 13.29 -2.31 -0.08
CA ARG A 360 14.62 -1.67 -0.12
C ARG A 360 14.98 -0.94 1.18
N SER A 361 14.01 -0.66 2.05
CA SER A 361 14.17 0.16 3.24
C SER A 361 13.85 -0.55 4.56
N LEU A 362 13.51 -1.84 4.53
CA LEU A 362 13.31 -2.66 5.72
C LEU A 362 14.01 -4.01 5.53
N TRP A 363 15.00 -4.23 6.39
CA TRP A 363 15.78 -5.44 6.46
C TRP A 363 15.86 -5.89 7.92
N PHE A 364 15.69 -7.18 8.14
CA PHE A 364 15.89 -7.79 9.44
C PHE A 364 16.34 -9.24 9.28
N VAL A 365 16.95 -9.77 10.33
CA VAL A 365 17.52 -11.11 10.36
C VAL A 365 16.89 -11.88 11.52
N VAL A 366 16.55 -13.14 11.28
CA VAL A 366 16.11 -14.06 12.33
C VAL A 366 17.01 -15.29 12.33
N ILE A 367 17.46 -15.70 13.51
CA ILE A 367 18.42 -16.80 13.67
C ILE A 367 17.83 -17.86 14.59
N GLU A 368 17.88 -19.12 14.14
CA GLU A 368 17.55 -20.29 14.94
C GLU A 368 18.83 -21.03 15.31
N ASN A 369 18.92 -21.42 16.59
CA ASN A 369 20.02 -22.26 17.07
C ASN A 369 19.46 -23.61 17.52
N HIS A 370 19.70 -24.63 16.69
CA HIS A 370 19.30 -26.00 16.95
C HIS A 370 20.40 -26.80 17.67
N ASP A 371 21.52 -26.16 18.04
CA ASP A 371 22.57 -26.79 18.83
C ASP A 371 22.07 -26.99 20.26
N LYS A 372 22.42 -28.13 20.86
CA LYS A 372 22.00 -28.49 22.22
C LYS A 372 22.92 -27.92 23.30
N PHE A 373 24.15 -27.58 22.95
CA PHE A 373 25.22 -27.31 23.91
C PHE A 373 25.88 -25.95 23.70
N TYR A 374 25.95 -25.48 22.46
CA TYR A 374 26.68 -24.26 22.12
C TYR A 374 25.75 -23.06 21.96
N HIS A 375 26.14 -21.96 22.59
CA HIS A 375 25.64 -20.64 22.24
C HIS A 375 26.43 -20.11 21.05
N TYR A 376 25.78 -19.33 20.20
CA TYR A 376 26.47 -18.63 19.12
C TYR A 376 26.47 -17.14 19.39
N ARG A 377 27.64 -16.51 19.25
CA ARG A 377 27.76 -15.06 19.20
C ARG A 377 27.58 -14.61 17.75
N ILE A 378 26.67 -13.69 17.51
CA ILE A 378 26.52 -12.99 16.24
C ILE A 378 26.93 -11.56 16.44
N SER A 379 27.87 -11.13 15.60
CA SER A 379 28.35 -9.76 15.53
C SER A 379 28.00 -9.20 14.15
N ILE A 380 27.22 -8.13 14.11
CA ILE A 380 26.90 -7.41 12.87
C ILE A 380 27.44 -5.99 12.99
N ASP A 381 28.23 -5.58 12.00
CA ASP A 381 28.88 -4.28 11.97
C ASP A 381 28.30 -3.41 10.84
N PHE A 382 27.70 -2.28 11.23
CA PHE A 382 27.12 -1.24 10.38
C PHE A 382 27.95 0.03 10.31
N THR A 383 29.17 0.06 10.85
CA THR A 383 30.02 1.27 10.89
C THR A 383 30.30 1.88 9.52
N GLY A 384 30.34 1.06 8.47
CA GLY A 384 30.49 1.50 7.08
C GLY A 384 29.18 1.91 6.37
N THR A 385 28.03 1.80 7.04
CA THR A 385 26.73 2.05 6.41
C THR A 385 26.18 3.43 6.77
N ILE A 386 25.72 4.17 5.76
CA ILE A 386 25.05 5.46 5.93
C ILE A 386 23.53 5.29 5.81
N ASN A 387 22.76 6.13 6.51
CA ASN A 387 21.29 6.23 6.43
C ASN A 387 20.47 5.03 6.97
N LEU A 388 20.97 4.30 7.96
CA LEU A 388 20.19 3.28 8.68
C LEU A 388 19.65 3.81 10.02
N LYS A 389 18.39 3.47 10.33
CA LYS A 389 17.85 3.55 11.69
C LYS A 389 17.83 2.14 12.26
N LEU A 390 18.73 1.87 13.20
CA LEU A 390 18.86 0.56 13.84
C LEU A 390 17.94 0.48 15.07
N SER A 391 17.28 -0.67 15.24
CA SER A 391 16.40 -0.91 16.39
C SER A 391 17.14 -0.95 17.73
N ARG A 392 18.46 -1.19 17.71
CA ARG A 392 19.30 -1.38 18.91
C ARG A 392 20.28 -0.24 19.21
N ASN A 393 20.10 0.95 18.60
CA ASN A 393 20.88 2.16 18.90
C ASN A 393 22.42 1.98 18.95
N GLY A 394 22.99 1.10 18.12
CA GLY A 394 24.43 0.87 18.04
C GLY A 394 24.83 0.39 16.66
N LEU A 395 25.94 0.90 16.12
CA LEU A 395 26.47 0.51 14.81
C LEU A 395 27.11 -0.88 14.84
N GLN A 396 27.55 -1.35 16.00
CA GLN A 396 27.95 -2.73 16.22
C GLN A 396 26.91 -3.41 17.09
N ILE A 397 26.35 -4.50 16.59
CA ILE A 397 25.36 -5.31 17.29
C ILE A 397 26.00 -6.65 17.61
N ASP A 398 26.13 -6.93 18.90
CA ASP A 398 26.59 -8.23 19.42
C ASP A 398 25.42 -8.90 20.14
N ASP A 399 25.04 -10.09 19.68
CA ASP A 399 24.00 -10.92 20.27
C ASP A 399 24.50 -12.33 20.56
N TYR A 400 23.98 -12.94 21.63
CA TYR A 400 24.21 -14.34 21.96
C TYR A 400 22.91 -15.11 21.78
N ILE A 401 22.90 -16.07 20.85
CA ILE A 401 21.77 -16.97 20.63
C ILE A 401 22.00 -18.21 21.49
N PRO A 402 21.14 -18.48 22.50
CA PRO A 402 21.30 -19.63 23.38
C PRO A 402 21.10 -20.95 22.60
N PRO A 403 21.59 -22.09 23.13
CA PRO A 403 21.24 -23.41 22.63
C PRO A 403 19.72 -23.59 22.53
N GLN A 404 19.27 -24.36 21.55
CA GLN A 404 17.87 -24.72 21.37
C GLN A 404 16.90 -23.53 21.19
N HIS A 405 17.41 -22.37 20.78
CA HIS A 405 16.58 -21.19 20.52
C HIS A 405 15.58 -21.47 19.39
N ARG A 406 14.28 -21.28 19.70
CA ARG A 406 13.11 -21.45 18.79
C ARG A 406 12.81 -22.90 18.39
N LEU A 407 13.29 -23.91 19.12
CA LEU A 407 12.98 -25.33 18.84
C LEU A 407 11.55 -25.77 19.24
N ASP A 408 10.74 -24.93 19.88
CA ASP A 408 9.47 -25.33 20.51
C ASP A 408 8.27 -25.59 19.55
N TYR A 409 8.47 -25.57 18.23
CA TYR A 409 7.38 -25.73 17.25
C TYR A 409 7.40 -27.04 16.44
N GLN A 410 8.06 -28.09 16.94
CA GLN A 410 8.13 -29.41 16.28
C GLN A 410 7.55 -30.59 17.09
N LEU A 411 6.66 -30.35 18.06
CA LEU A 411 5.94 -31.41 18.75
C LEU A 411 4.47 -31.52 18.31
#